data_AF-E9PR21-F1
#
_entry.id   AF-E9PR21-F1
#
_cell.length_a   1.000
_cell.length_b   1.000
_cell.length_c   1.000
_cell.angle_alpha   90.00
_cell.angle_beta   90.00
_cell.angle_gamma   90.00
#
_symmetry.space_group_name_H-M   'P 1'
#
loop_
_entity.id
_entity.type
_entity.pdbx_description
1 polymer ?
#
loop_
_entity_poly.entity_id
_entity_poly.type
_entity_poly.pdbx_seq_one_letter_code
_entity_poly.pdbx_strand_id
1 'polypeptide(L)'
;MWQLWASLCCLLVLANARSRPSFHPLSDELVNYVNKRNTTWQAGHNFYNVDMSYLKRLCGTFLGGPKPPQRVMFTEDLKLPASFDAREQWPQCPTIKEIRDQGSCGSCWAFGAVEAISDRICIHTNAHVSVEVSAEDLLTCCGSMCGDGCNGGYPAEAWNFWTRKGLVSGGLYESHVGCRPYSIPPCEHHVNGSRPPCTGEGDTPKCSKICEPGYSPTYKQDKHYGYNSYSVSNSEKDIMAEIYKNGPVEGAFSVYSDFLLYKSGLDRASHQWMNTQGGPCPGSVPTRHRRDDGWPCHPHPGLGSGEWHTLLAGCQLLEH
;
A
#
# COMPACT_ATOMS: atom_id res chain seq x y z
N MET A 1 -25.82 36.78 -43.19
CA MET A 1 -24.39 36.41 -43.02
C MET A 1 -23.99 36.05 -41.58
N TRP A 2 -24.73 36.46 -40.53
CA TRP A 2 -24.39 36.11 -39.13
C TRP A 2 -24.81 34.70 -38.66
N GLN A 3 -25.83 34.07 -39.28
CA GLN A 3 -26.27 32.72 -38.87
C GLN A 3 -25.35 31.57 -39.32
N LEU A 4 -24.52 31.79 -40.34
CA LEU A 4 -23.57 30.79 -40.84
C LEU A 4 -22.31 30.69 -39.97
N TRP A 5 -21.96 31.76 -39.24
CA TRP A 5 -20.79 31.78 -38.35
C TRP A 5 -21.06 31.11 -37.00
N ALA A 6 -22.28 31.22 -36.47
CA ALA A 6 -22.68 30.55 -35.24
C ALA A 6 -22.70 29.01 -35.38
N SER A 7 -23.10 28.51 -36.56
CA SER A 7 -23.16 27.07 -36.84
C SER A 7 -21.76 26.44 -37.03
N LEU A 8 -20.80 27.20 -37.54
CA LEU A 8 -19.40 26.75 -37.67
C LEU A 8 -18.69 26.68 -36.31
N CYS A 9 -19.00 27.58 -35.38
CA CYS A 9 -18.46 27.54 -34.01
C CYS A 9 -18.97 26.33 -33.21
N CYS A 10 -20.23 25.92 -33.36
CA CYS A 10 -20.76 24.72 -32.69
C CYS A 10 -20.14 23.41 -33.22
N LEU A 11 -19.78 23.33 -34.50
CA LEU A 11 -19.12 22.15 -35.08
C LEU A 11 -17.62 22.06 -34.70
N LEU A 12 -16.96 23.20 -34.45
CA LEU A 12 -15.56 23.22 -33.98
C LEU A 12 -15.43 22.89 -32.48
N VAL A 13 -16.46 23.14 -31.68
CA VAL A 13 -16.48 22.75 -30.25
C VAL A 13 -16.68 21.23 -30.08
N LEU A 14 -17.36 20.56 -31.01
CA LEU A 14 -17.52 19.09 -30.99
C LEU A 14 -16.29 18.32 -31.51
N ALA A 15 -15.37 18.97 -32.22
CA ALA A 15 -14.18 18.31 -32.79
C ALA A 15 -12.98 18.18 -31.82
N ASN A 16 -13.05 18.75 -30.61
CA ASN A 16 -11.97 18.69 -29.62
C ASN A 16 -12.27 17.83 -28.37
N ALA A 17 -13.35 17.07 -28.37
CA ALA A 17 -13.49 15.96 -27.44
C ALA A 17 -12.59 14.81 -27.94
N ARG A 18 -11.27 14.90 -27.70
CA ARG A 18 -10.39 13.74 -27.82
C ARG A 18 -10.95 12.67 -26.89
N SER A 19 -11.61 11.66 -27.44
CA SER A 19 -12.01 10.47 -26.71
C SER A 19 -10.74 9.90 -26.06
N ARG A 20 -10.73 9.84 -24.73
CA ARG A 20 -9.60 9.26 -24.00
C ARG A 20 -9.55 7.77 -24.35
N PRO A 21 -8.39 7.24 -24.77
CA PRO A 21 -8.28 5.81 -25.00
C PRO A 21 -8.51 5.07 -23.68
N SER A 22 -9.44 4.12 -23.69
CA SER A 22 -9.71 3.23 -22.56
C SER A 22 -9.03 1.90 -22.85
N PHE A 23 -8.10 1.50 -21.99
CA PHE A 23 -7.40 0.23 -22.11
C PHE A 23 -7.89 -0.75 -21.05
N HIS A 24 -7.88 -2.05 -21.36
CA HIS A 24 -8.04 -3.07 -20.33
C HIS A 24 -6.83 -3.01 -19.37
N PRO A 25 -7.02 -3.07 -18.03
CA PRO A 25 -5.94 -2.84 -17.05
C PRO A 25 -4.69 -3.70 -17.19
N LEU A 26 -4.81 -4.89 -17.78
CA LEU A 26 -3.71 -5.83 -18.01
C LEU A 26 -3.45 -6.10 -19.50
N SER A 27 -3.80 -5.19 -20.42
CA SER A 27 -3.54 -5.42 -21.85
C SER A 27 -2.12 -5.08 -22.26
N ASP A 28 -1.62 -5.80 -23.28
CA ASP A 28 -0.40 -5.41 -24.00
C ASP A 28 -0.47 -3.98 -24.55
N GLU A 29 -1.67 -3.51 -24.89
CA GLU A 29 -1.89 -2.14 -25.36
C GLU A 29 -1.54 -1.11 -24.29
N LEU A 30 -1.91 -1.34 -23.02
CA LEU A 30 -1.58 -0.44 -21.92
C LEU A 30 -0.07 -0.45 -21.65
N VAL A 31 0.56 -1.63 -21.63
CA VAL A 31 2.02 -1.77 -21.49
C VAL A 31 2.75 -0.97 -22.59
N ASN A 32 2.37 -1.20 -23.85
CA ASN A 32 2.96 -0.52 -24.99
C ASN A 32 2.71 0.99 -24.97
N TYR A 33 1.53 1.40 -24.52
CA TYR A 33 1.16 2.81 -24.39
C TYR A 33 2.01 3.54 -23.36
N VAL A 34 2.24 2.94 -22.18
CA VAL A 34 3.12 3.51 -21.15
C VAL A 34 4.56 3.62 -21.69
N ASN A 35 5.10 2.53 -22.21
CA ASN A 35 6.50 2.49 -22.68
C ASN A 35 6.76 3.46 -23.85
N LYS A 36 5.77 3.73 -24.70
CA LYS A 36 5.88 4.73 -25.78
C LYS A 36 5.90 6.18 -25.29
N ARG A 37 5.45 6.46 -24.08
CA ARG A 37 5.40 7.84 -23.53
C ARG A 37 6.72 8.33 -22.95
N ASN A 38 7.76 7.50 -22.95
CA ASN A 38 9.08 7.84 -22.41
C ASN A 38 9.00 8.40 -20.97
N THR A 39 8.23 7.69 -20.13
CA THR A 39 8.09 7.97 -18.70
C THR A 39 9.38 7.62 -17.94
N THR A 40 9.47 8.02 -16.67
CA THR A 40 10.61 7.65 -15.80
C THR A 40 10.61 6.20 -15.33
N TRP A 41 9.65 5.40 -15.79
CA TRP A 41 9.49 3.99 -15.44
C TRP A 41 9.10 3.16 -16.66
N GLN A 42 9.29 1.85 -16.54
CA GLN A 42 9.04 0.85 -17.58
C GLN A 42 7.90 -0.08 -17.15
N ALA A 43 6.95 -0.28 -18.05
CA ALA A 43 5.82 -1.17 -17.86
C ALA A 43 6.08 -2.58 -18.41
N GLY A 44 5.53 -3.57 -17.74
CA GLY A 44 5.48 -4.97 -18.17
C GLY A 44 4.42 -5.74 -17.37
N HIS A 45 4.07 -6.94 -17.82
CA HIS A 45 3.06 -7.73 -17.14
C HIS A 45 3.58 -8.28 -15.80
N ASN A 46 2.85 -7.96 -14.74
CA ASN A 46 3.00 -8.60 -13.43
C ASN A 46 1.93 -9.66 -13.21
N PHE A 47 0.72 -9.44 -13.69
CA PHE A 47 -0.41 -10.31 -13.41
C PHE A 47 -0.84 -11.07 -14.65
N TYR A 48 -0.92 -12.39 -14.56
CA TYR A 48 -1.38 -13.28 -15.63
C TYR A 48 -2.55 -14.13 -15.12
N ASN A 49 -3.60 -14.27 -15.93
CA ASN A 49 -4.76 -15.12 -15.64
C ASN A 49 -5.48 -14.81 -14.31
N VAL A 50 -5.43 -13.56 -13.84
CA VAL A 50 -6.11 -13.14 -12.61
C VAL A 50 -7.44 -12.45 -12.90
N ASP A 51 -8.38 -12.59 -11.97
CA ASP A 51 -9.66 -11.89 -12.06
C ASP A 51 -9.54 -10.41 -11.65
N MET A 52 -10.36 -9.53 -12.23
CA MET A 52 -10.37 -8.11 -11.85
C MET A 52 -10.75 -7.90 -10.38
N SER A 53 -11.58 -8.76 -9.79
CA SER A 53 -11.91 -8.70 -8.36
C SER A 53 -10.69 -8.94 -7.47
N TYR A 54 -9.74 -9.79 -7.89
CA TYR A 54 -8.48 -10.00 -7.18
C TYR A 54 -7.64 -8.71 -7.17
N LEU A 55 -7.46 -8.06 -8.33
CA LEU A 55 -6.72 -6.81 -8.43
C LEU A 55 -7.33 -5.69 -7.57
N LYS A 56 -8.67 -5.63 -7.51
CA LYS A 56 -9.37 -4.70 -6.61
C LYS A 56 -9.13 -5.02 -5.15
N ARG A 57 -9.13 -6.31 -4.81
CA ARG A 57 -8.93 -6.80 -3.44
C ARG A 57 -7.51 -6.55 -2.95
N LEU A 58 -6.52 -6.55 -3.83
CA LEU A 58 -5.16 -6.13 -3.47
C LEU A 58 -5.11 -4.69 -2.93
N CYS A 59 -5.99 -3.81 -3.40
CA CYS A 59 -6.09 -2.40 -3.01
C CYS A 59 -6.93 -2.19 -1.73
N GLY A 60 -6.59 -2.90 -0.65
CA GLY A 60 -7.39 -3.01 0.58
C GLY A 60 -7.40 -1.81 1.54
N THR A 61 -7.06 -0.59 1.13
CA THR A 61 -6.97 0.56 2.05
C THR A 61 -8.04 1.60 1.79
N PHE A 62 -8.74 2.02 2.84
CA PHE A 62 -9.68 3.14 2.78
C PHE A 62 -8.97 4.48 3.05
N LEU A 63 -8.88 5.32 2.02
CA LEU A 63 -8.31 6.66 2.13
C LEU A 63 -9.27 7.63 2.83
N GLY A 64 -8.70 8.59 3.57
CA GLY A 64 -9.47 9.64 4.25
C GLY A 64 -10.21 9.17 5.52
N GLY A 65 -9.75 8.08 6.14
CA GLY A 65 -10.22 7.63 7.45
C GLY A 65 -9.74 8.49 8.62
N PRO A 66 -9.85 7.97 9.87
CA PRO A 66 -9.34 8.62 11.06
C PRO A 66 -7.86 9.02 10.90
N LYS A 67 -7.48 10.15 11.49
CA LYS A 67 -6.09 10.63 11.51
C LYS A 67 -5.60 10.69 12.95
N PRO A 68 -4.53 9.95 13.31
CA PRO A 68 -3.90 10.10 14.61
C PRO A 68 -3.35 11.52 14.79
N PRO A 69 -3.09 11.97 16.04
CA PRO A 69 -2.48 13.26 16.30
C PRO A 69 -1.21 13.46 15.46
N GLN A 70 -0.99 14.66 14.94
CA GLN A 70 0.20 14.92 14.14
C GLN A 70 1.42 15.08 15.05
N ARG A 71 2.51 14.37 14.74
CA ARG A 71 3.80 14.56 15.41
C ARG A 71 4.44 15.85 14.90
N VAL A 72 4.70 16.78 15.81
CA VAL A 72 5.48 17.98 15.50
C VAL A 72 6.94 17.57 15.36
N MET A 73 7.50 17.83 14.19
CA MET A 73 8.88 17.49 13.85
C MET A 73 9.71 18.77 13.78
N PHE A 74 10.77 18.85 14.57
CA PHE A 74 11.75 19.94 14.48
C PHE A 74 12.85 19.49 13.51
N THR A 75 12.72 19.89 12.24
CA THR A 75 13.62 19.47 11.15
C THR A 75 14.55 20.57 10.67
N GLU A 76 14.48 21.79 11.21
CA GLU A 76 15.24 22.96 10.75
C GLU A 76 16.76 22.69 10.72
N ASP A 77 17.31 22.08 11.78
CA ASP A 77 18.75 21.81 11.90
C ASP A 77 19.19 20.41 11.42
N LEU A 78 18.25 19.57 10.97
CA LEU A 78 18.56 18.19 10.62
C LEU A 78 19.18 18.12 9.21
N LYS A 79 20.47 17.76 9.14
CA LYS A 79 21.16 17.46 7.89
C LYS A 79 20.87 16.02 7.49
N LEU A 80 19.85 15.83 6.65
CA LEU A 80 19.50 14.53 6.08
C LEU A 80 20.45 14.18 4.92
N PRO A 81 20.78 12.88 4.74
CA PRO A 81 21.58 12.45 3.60
C PRO A 81 20.80 12.61 2.29
N ALA A 82 21.50 12.60 1.14
CA ALA A 82 20.84 12.68 -0.16
C ALA A 82 20.10 11.38 -0.52
N SER A 83 20.63 10.24 -0.09
CA SER A 83 20.03 8.90 -0.18
C SER A 83 20.08 8.21 1.17
N PHE A 84 19.15 7.29 1.39
CA PHE A 84 19.07 6.51 2.62
C PHE A 84 18.31 5.23 2.36
N ASP A 85 18.84 4.15 2.89
CA ASP A 85 18.23 2.83 2.85
C ASP A 85 18.19 2.26 4.27
N ALA A 86 16.99 1.99 4.78
CA ALA A 86 16.81 1.43 6.11
C ALA A 86 17.49 0.06 6.27
N ARG A 87 17.61 -0.72 5.19
CA ARG A 87 18.25 -2.05 5.18
C ARG A 87 19.76 -1.95 5.36
N GLU A 88 20.36 -0.84 4.91
CA GLU A 88 21.78 -0.52 5.09
C GLU A 88 22.05 0.17 6.43
N GLN A 89 21.11 1.00 6.90
CA GLN A 89 21.22 1.70 8.18
C GLN A 89 21.06 0.76 9.38
N TRP A 90 20.16 -0.22 9.29
CA TRP A 90 19.88 -1.20 10.35
C TRP A 90 20.01 -2.63 9.83
N PRO A 91 21.21 -3.06 9.39
CA PRO A 91 21.43 -4.36 8.78
C PRO A 91 21.17 -5.53 9.75
N GLN A 92 21.20 -5.27 11.06
CA GLN A 92 20.88 -6.22 12.12
C GLN A 92 19.38 -6.46 12.32
N CYS A 93 18.51 -5.72 11.62
CA CYS A 93 17.07 -5.88 11.67
C CYS A 93 16.58 -6.59 10.41
N PRO A 94 16.41 -7.93 10.44
CA PRO A 94 16.11 -8.71 9.24
C PRO A 94 14.72 -8.41 8.66
N THR A 95 13.77 -7.98 9.49
CA THR A 95 12.39 -7.68 9.09
C THR A 95 12.32 -6.56 8.04
N ILE A 96 13.29 -5.64 8.00
CA ILE A 96 13.32 -4.53 7.03
C ILE A 96 13.51 -5.05 5.59
N LYS A 97 14.08 -6.25 5.44
CA LYS A 97 14.30 -6.90 4.13
C LYS A 97 13.20 -7.90 3.77
N GLU A 98 12.32 -8.22 4.72
CA GLU A 98 11.27 -9.20 4.51
C GLU A 98 10.16 -8.59 3.65
N ILE A 99 9.78 -9.30 2.59
CA ILE A 99 8.62 -8.97 1.77
C ILE A 99 7.55 -10.02 2.04
N ARG A 100 6.34 -9.56 2.35
CA ARG A 100 5.22 -10.42 2.75
C ARG A 100 4.11 -10.42 1.70
N ASP A 101 3.30 -11.48 1.71
CA ASP A 101 2.21 -11.68 0.76
C ASP A 101 0.86 -11.63 1.48
N GLN A 102 0.00 -10.70 1.07
CA GLN A 102 -1.37 -10.54 1.61
C GLN A 102 -2.37 -11.56 1.03
N GLY A 103 -1.97 -12.31 0.00
CA GLY A 103 -2.81 -13.24 -0.75
C GLY A 103 -4.04 -12.57 -1.35
N SER A 104 -5.10 -13.36 -1.52
CA SER A 104 -6.42 -12.90 -1.98
C SER A 104 -7.23 -12.15 -0.91
N CYS A 105 -6.58 -11.34 -0.09
CA CYS A 105 -7.20 -10.57 1.00
C CYS A 105 -6.76 -9.11 0.91
N GLY A 106 -7.70 -8.17 1.05
CA GLY A 106 -7.44 -6.74 1.13
C GLY A 106 -6.95 -6.30 2.51
N SER A 107 -5.92 -6.99 3.01
CA SER A 107 -5.30 -6.78 4.32
C SER A 107 -4.11 -5.82 4.29
N CYS A 108 -3.85 -5.13 3.17
CA CYS A 108 -2.63 -4.32 3.04
C CYS A 108 -2.50 -3.19 4.08
N TRP A 109 -3.63 -2.69 4.60
CA TRP A 109 -3.68 -1.74 5.74
C TRP A 109 -3.18 -2.34 7.06
N ALA A 110 -3.21 -3.66 7.19
CA ALA A 110 -2.67 -4.39 8.33
C ALA A 110 -1.20 -4.77 8.08
N PHE A 111 -0.86 -5.17 6.86
CA PHE A 111 0.51 -5.51 6.47
C PHE A 111 1.45 -4.31 6.61
N GLY A 112 1.09 -3.16 6.04
CA GLY A 112 1.88 -1.93 6.14
C GLY A 112 2.17 -1.56 7.61
N ALA A 113 1.15 -1.66 8.46
CA ALA A 113 1.30 -1.45 9.90
C ALA A 113 2.25 -2.45 10.54
N VAL A 114 2.03 -3.77 10.40
CA VAL A 114 2.83 -4.77 11.14
C VAL A 114 4.26 -4.89 10.63
N GLU A 115 4.53 -4.64 9.35
CA GLU A 115 5.87 -4.58 8.78
C GLU A 115 6.67 -3.45 9.44
N ALA A 116 6.14 -2.23 9.39
CA ALA A 116 6.79 -1.07 10.01
C ALA A 116 6.89 -1.21 11.55
N ILE A 117 5.90 -1.83 12.21
CA ILE A 117 5.97 -2.11 13.65
C ILE A 117 7.10 -3.12 13.95
N SER A 118 7.23 -4.19 13.17
CA SER A 118 8.27 -5.21 13.34
C SER A 118 9.66 -4.58 13.25
N ASP A 119 9.86 -3.74 12.23
CA ASP A 119 11.09 -2.99 12.02
C ASP A 119 11.39 -2.06 13.20
N ARG A 120 10.39 -1.30 13.64
CA ARG A 120 10.52 -0.35 14.74
C ARG A 120 10.79 -1.03 16.07
N ILE A 121 10.25 -2.22 16.31
CA ILE A 121 10.60 -3.01 17.51
C ILE A 121 12.10 -3.34 17.48
N CYS A 122 12.62 -3.83 16.35
CA CYS A 122 14.05 -4.13 16.25
C CYS A 122 14.91 -2.87 16.39
N ILE A 123 14.59 -1.80 15.67
CA ILE A 123 15.35 -0.54 15.69
C ILE A 123 15.38 0.06 17.10
N HIS A 124 14.22 0.22 17.74
CA HIS A 124 14.13 0.91 19.03
C HIS A 124 14.55 0.05 20.23
N THR A 125 14.62 -1.27 20.07
CA THR A 125 15.25 -2.15 21.07
C THR A 125 16.75 -2.33 20.81
N ASN A 126 17.35 -1.59 19.87
CA ASN A 126 18.75 -1.76 19.47
C ASN A 126 19.07 -3.23 19.13
N ALA A 127 18.18 -3.88 18.38
CA ALA A 127 18.24 -5.27 17.94
C ALA A 127 18.27 -6.33 19.04
N HIS A 128 17.92 -5.98 20.29
CA HIS A 128 17.74 -6.97 21.36
C HIS A 128 16.48 -7.82 21.15
N VAL A 129 15.49 -7.29 20.42
CA VAL A 129 14.27 -8.00 20.05
C VAL A 129 14.01 -7.81 18.56
N SER A 130 14.04 -8.88 17.78
CA SER A 130 13.56 -8.90 16.40
C SER A 130 12.39 -9.87 16.32
N VAL A 131 11.23 -9.37 15.93
CA VAL A 131 9.99 -10.15 15.91
C VAL A 131 9.16 -9.77 14.70
N GLU A 132 8.62 -10.80 14.04
CA GLU A 132 7.62 -10.67 13.01
C GLU A 132 6.25 -10.46 13.68
N VAL A 133 5.67 -9.28 13.56
CA VAL A 133 4.36 -8.98 14.14
C VAL A 133 3.25 -9.56 13.26
N SER A 134 2.27 -10.19 13.91
CA SER A 134 1.20 -10.93 13.25
C SER A 134 0.22 -10.02 12.51
N ALA A 135 0.29 -10.04 11.17
CA ALA A 135 -0.75 -9.47 10.32
C ALA A 135 -2.10 -10.15 10.56
N GLU A 136 -2.10 -11.46 10.84
CA GLU A 136 -3.28 -12.28 11.14
C GLU A 136 -4.01 -11.77 12.40
N ASP A 137 -3.28 -11.49 13.47
CA ASP A 137 -3.86 -10.99 14.71
C ASP A 137 -4.49 -9.60 14.52
N LEU A 138 -3.79 -8.69 13.83
CA LEU A 138 -4.32 -7.37 13.52
C LEU A 138 -5.56 -7.43 12.63
N LEU A 139 -5.47 -8.18 11.52
CA LEU A 139 -6.53 -8.37 10.53
C LEU A 139 -7.80 -8.90 11.17
N THR A 140 -7.68 -9.92 12.01
CA THR A 140 -8.83 -10.68 12.50
C THR A 140 -9.40 -10.13 13.80
N CYS A 141 -8.57 -9.53 14.68
CA CYS A 141 -8.98 -9.15 16.03
C CYS A 141 -9.20 -7.65 16.25
N CYS A 142 -8.84 -6.77 15.30
CA CYS A 142 -9.18 -5.35 15.42
C CYS A 142 -10.69 -5.08 15.26
N GLY A 143 -11.35 -5.86 14.39
CA GLY A 143 -12.77 -5.72 14.10
C GLY A 143 -13.10 -4.40 13.43
N SER A 144 -14.34 -3.91 13.64
CA SER A 144 -14.89 -2.73 12.95
C SER A 144 -14.14 -1.43 13.22
N MET A 145 -13.27 -1.38 14.24
CA MET A 145 -12.38 -0.24 14.48
C MET A 145 -11.43 -0.03 13.29
N CYS A 146 -10.84 -1.12 12.78
CA CYS A 146 -9.91 -1.04 11.65
C CYS A 146 -10.60 -1.13 10.30
N GLY A 147 -11.90 -1.42 10.23
CA GLY A 147 -12.64 -1.57 8.98
C GLY A 147 -13.25 -2.96 8.82
N ASP A 148 -13.16 -3.53 7.62
CA ASP A 148 -13.87 -4.75 7.20
C ASP A 148 -12.91 -5.88 6.81
N GLY A 149 -11.81 -6.01 7.54
CA GLY A 149 -10.84 -7.09 7.38
C GLY A 149 -10.28 -7.19 5.96
N CYS A 150 -10.50 -8.31 5.29
CA CYS A 150 -10.07 -8.56 3.91
C CYS A 150 -10.82 -7.72 2.85
N ASN A 151 -11.89 -7.01 3.21
CA ASN A 151 -12.55 -6.06 2.32
C ASN A 151 -12.01 -4.63 2.45
N GLY A 152 -11.02 -4.46 3.31
CA GLY A 152 -10.24 -3.25 3.45
C GLY A 152 -10.37 -2.59 4.82
N GLY A 153 -9.46 -1.67 5.09
CA GLY A 153 -9.35 -1.06 6.40
C GLY A 153 -8.61 0.27 6.45
N TYR A 154 -8.48 0.79 7.66
CA TYR A 154 -7.92 2.09 7.99
C TYR A 154 -6.55 1.92 8.67
N PRO A 155 -5.44 2.26 8.00
CA PRO A 155 -4.08 2.19 8.55
C PRO A 155 -3.95 2.86 9.92
N ALA A 156 -4.52 4.06 10.08
CA ALA A 156 -4.51 4.79 11.34
C ALA A 156 -5.03 3.98 12.55
N GLU A 157 -6.09 3.21 12.34
CA GLU A 157 -6.71 2.41 13.39
C GLU A 157 -5.94 1.13 13.67
N ALA A 158 -5.14 0.64 12.73
CA ALA A 158 -4.20 -0.45 12.96
C ALA A 158 -3.14 -0.06 14.01
N TRP A 159 -2.53 1.13 13.87
CA TRP A 159 -1.61 1.67 14.88
C TRP A 159 -2.30 1.95 16.21
N ASN A 160 -3.56 2.43 16.20
CA ASN A 160 -4.35 2.59 17.43
C ASN A 160 -4.64 1.24 18.10
N PHE A 161 -4.91 0.19 17.34
CA PHE A 161 -5.13 -1.13 17.90
C PHE A 161 -3.85 -1.68 18.55
N TRP A 162 -2.70 -1.51 17.89
CA TRP A 162 -1.39 -1.87 18.45
C TRP A 162 -1.11 -1.18 19.79
N THR A 163 -1.40 0.12 19.91
CA THR A 163 -1.21 0.85 21.18
C THR A 163 -2.20 0.40 22.27
N ARG A 164 -3.46 0.13 21.91
CA ARG A 164 -4.53 -0.17 22.89
C ARG A 164 -4.59 -1.63 23.33
N LYS A 165 -4.27 -2.55 22.43
CA LYS A 165 -4.48 -4.00 22.61
C LYS A 165 -3.23 -4.83 22.37
N GLY A 166 -2.22 -4.25 21.73
CA GLY A 166 -1.02 -4.96 21.33
C GLY A 166 -1.27 -5.99 20.24
N LEU A 167 -0.19 -6.48 19.65
CA LEU A 167 -0.19 -7.51 18.62
C LEU A 167 0.76 -8.63 19.01
N VAL A 168 0.37 -9.87 18.74
CA VAL A 168 1.27 -11.02 18.94
C VAL A 168 2.23 -11.17 17.77
N SER A 169 3.26 -12.00 17.94
CA SER A 169 4.13 -12.42 16.85
C SER A 169 3.40 -13.34 15.85
N GLY A 170 3.86 -13.37 14.61
CA GLY A 170 3.28 -14.16 13.54
C GLY A 170 3.91 -13.85 12.19
N GLY A 171 4.51 -14.86 11.60
CA GLY A 171 5.19 -14.77 10.31
C GLY A 171 4.34 -15.13 9.11
N LEU A 172 5.03 -15.53 8.04
CA LEU A 172 4.43 -15.88 6.75
C LEU A 172 3.52 -17.12 6.82
N TYR A 173 2.72 -17.31 5.78
CA TYR A 173 1.90 -18.51 5.59
C TYR A 173 2.73 -19.80 5.67
N GLU A 174 2.28 -20.76 6.49
CA GLU A 174 2.95 -22.06 6.74
C GLU A 174 4.40 -21.95 7.22
N SER A 175 4.82 -20.80 7.77
CA SER A 175 6.18 -20.63 8.31
C SER A 175 6.36 -21.25 9.70
N HIS A 176 5.26 -21.45 10.44
CA HIS A 176 5.26 -21.80 11.87
C HIS A 176 6.10 -20.84 12.74
N VAL A 177 6.27 -19.59 12.30
CA VAL A 177 7.00 -18.54 13.03
C VAL A 177 6.03 -17.68 13.83
N GLY A 178 6.24 -17.61 15.14
CA GLY A 178 5.46 -16.76 16.04
C GLY A 178 4.15 -17.38 16.53
N CYS A 179 3.38 -16.61 17.28
CA CYS A 179 2.14 -17.04 17.90
C CYS A 179 1.04 -17.29 16.87
N ARG A 180 0.83 -16.37 15.92
CA ARG A 180 -0.21 -16.48 14.88
C ARG A 180 0.37 -16.15 13.50
N PRO A 181 1.02 -17.11 12.82
CA PRO A 181 1.38 -16.98 11.42
C PRO A 181 0.17 -16.66 10.53
N TYR A 182 0.43 -16.09 9.36
CA TYR A 182 -0.64 -15.74 8.43
C TYR A 182 -1.37 -16.99 7.92
N SER A 183 -2.71 -16.98 7.94
CA SER A 183 -3.49 -18.17 7.57
C SER A 183 -3.95 -18.20 6.11
N ILE A 184 -3.84 -17.08 5.40
CA ILE A 184 -4.31 -16.95 4.02
C ILE A 184 -3.15 -17.29 3.07
N PRO A 185 -3.32 -18.28 2.16
CA PRO A 185 -2.24 -18.71 1.29
C PRO A 185 -1.90 -17.64 0.25
N PRO A 186 -0.61 -17.54 -0.15
CA PRO A 186 -0.23 -16.82 -1.36
C PRO A 186 -0.84 -17.51 -2.58
N CYS A 187 -1.15 -16.75 -3.63
CA CYS A 187 -1.76 -17.28 -4.84
C CYS A 187 -0.86 -17.09 -6.07
N GLU A 188 -1.15 -17.82 -7.13
CA GLU A 188 -0.36 -17.78 -8.36
C GLU A 188 -0.83 -16.62 -9.27
N HIS A 189 -0.03 -15.56 -9.39
CA HIS A 189 -0.35 -14.42 -10.28
C HIS A 189 0.76 -14.01 -11.25
N HIS A 190 2.00 -14.42 -11.03
CA HIS A 190 3.14 -14.00 -11.85
C HIS A 190 3.59 -15.04 -12.88
N VAL A 191 3.38 -16.34 -12.63
CA VAL A 191 3.80 -17.45 -13.51
C VAL A 191 2.82 -18.61 -13.43
N ASN A 192 2.98 -19.66 -14.23
CA ASN A 192 2.28 -20.91 -13.96
C ASN A 192 3.05 -21.69 -12.89
N GLY A 193 2.39 -22.03 -11.79
CA GLY A 193 2.99 -22.77 -10.67
C GLY A 193 1.99 -23.68 -9.97
N SER A 194 2.37 -24.14 -8.77
CA SER A 194 1.56 -25.07 -7.96
C SER A 194 0.63 -24.35 -6.97
N ARG A 195 0.69 -23.01 -6.88
CA ARG A 195 -0.15 -22.23 -5.98
C ARG A 195 -1.59 -22.13 -6.51
N PRO A 196 -2.59 -21.92 -5.64
CA PRO A 196 -3.98 -21.77 -6.07
C PRO A 196 -4.17 -20.55 -6.97
N PRO A 197 -5.16 -20.55 -7.87
CA PRO A 197 -5.50 -19.37 -8.67
C PRO A 197 -5.90 -18.19 -7.78
N CYS A 198 -5.47 -16.99 -8.15
CA CYS A 198 -5.85 -15.77 -7.45
C CYS A 198 -7.30 -15.38 -7.77
N THR A 199 -8.18 -15.49 -6.77
CA THR A 199 -9.57 -15.02 -6.84
C THR A 199 -9.74 -13.77 -5.96
N GLY A 200 -10.75 -12.94 -6.23
CA GLY A 200 -11.12 -11.83 -5.35
C GLY A 200 -12.10 -12.22 -4.24
N GLU A 201 -12.26 -13.52 -3.99
CA GLU A 201 -13.17 -14.05 -2.98
C GLU A 201 -12.37 -14.60 -1.80
N GLY A 202 -12.89 -14.42 -0.58
CA GLY A 202 -12.26 -14.93 0.63
C GLY A 202 -12.72 -14.15 1.86
N ASP A 203 -13.27 -14.85 2.86
CA ASP A 203 -13.72 -14.21 4.09
C ASP A 203 -12.54 -13.86 5.00
N THR A 204 -12.72 -12.83 5.82
CA THR A 204 -11.78 -12.53 6.90
C THR A 204 -11.78 -13.69 7.90
N PRO A 205 -10.63 -14.29 8.24
CA PRO A 205 -10.57 -15.33 9.25
C PRO A 205 -11.10 -14.84 10.60
N LYS A 206 -11.59 -15.76 11.44
CA LYS A 206 -12.13 -15.39 12.75
C LYS A 206 -11.00 -15.03 13.71
N CYS A 207 -11.21 -14.01 14.54
CA CYS A 207 -10.29 -13.69 15.63
C CYS A 207 -10.12 -14.90 16.57
N SER A 208 -8.91 -15.43 16.62
CA SER A 208 -8.54 -16.53 17.51
C SER A 208 -7.49 -16.02 18.51
N LYS A 209 -7.80 -16.03 19.81
CA LYS A 209 -6.91 -15.51 20.86
C LYS A 209 -6.07 -16.62 21.49
N ILE A 210 -5.51 -17.46 20.65
CA ILE A 210 -4.65 -18.60 20.99
C ILE A 210 -3.53 -18.68 19.96
N CYS A 211 -2.34 -19.07 20.40
CA CYS A 211 -1.19 -19.29 19.52
C CYS A 211 -1.25 -20.68 18.87
N GLU A 212 -0.48 -20.90 17.81
CA GLU A 212 -0.30 -22.23 17.23
C GLU A 212 0.19 -23.25 18.27
N PRO A 213 -0.27 -24.51 18.20
CA PRO A 213 0.23 -25.58 19.06
C PRO A 213 1.75 -25.70 18.97
N GLY A 214 2.42 -25.84 20.13
CA GLY A 214 3.88 -25.92 20.19
C GLY A 214 4.58 -24.57 20.32
N TYR A 215 3.88 -23.45 20.12
CA TYR A 215 4.42 -22.12 20.41
C TYR A 215 4.37 -21.81 21.92
N SER A 216 5.37 -21.08 22.40
CA SER A 216 5.39 -20.44 23.72
C SER A 216 6.12 -19.11 23.58
N PRO A 217 5.65 -18.02 24.21
CA PRO A 217 4.69 -17.96 25.32
C PRO A 217 3.20 -17.97 24.90
N THR A 218 2.28 -17.79 25.86
CA THR A 218 0.83 -17.73 25.56
C THR A 218 0.44 -16.48 24.78
N TYR A 219 -0.71 -16.49 24.09
CA TYR A 219 -1.22 -15.35 23.31
C TYR A 219 -1.22 -14.01 24.07
N LYS A 220 -1.55 -14.01 25.37
CA LYS A 220 -1.55 -12.78 26.16
C LYS A 220 -0.15 -12.30 26.52
N GLN A 221 0.79 -13.22 26.72
CA GLN A 221 2.18 -12.92 27.07
C GLN A 221 3.00 -12.49 25.86
N ASP A 222 2.62 -12.95 24.67
CA ASP A 222 3.27 -12.64 23.41
C ASP A 222 2.89 -11.26 22.83
N LYS A 223 2.05 -10.49 23.54
CA LYS A 223 1.58 -9.18 23.04
C LYS A 223 2.68 -8.13 23.13
N HIS A 224 2.98 -7.52 21.98
CA HIS A 224 3.82 -6.34 21.83
C HIS A 224 2.94 -5.09 21.71
N TYR A 225 3.22 -4.08 22.53
CA TYR A 225 2.41 -2.86 22.63
C TYR A 225 3.16 -1.64 22.09
N GLY A 226 2.43 -0.80 21.37
CA GLY A 226 2.91 0.52 21.00
C GLY A 226 2.77 1.53 22.11
N TYR A 227 3.68 2.50 22.14
CA TYR A 227 3.58 3.61 23.10
C TYR A 227 2.51 4.62 22.69
N ASN A 228 2.53 5.06 21.43
CA ASN A 228 1.52 5.94 20.84
C ASN A 228 1.45 5.74 19.32
N SER A 229 0.46 6.35 18.70
CA SER A 229 0.26 6.43 17.25
C SER A 229 0.15 7.89 16.85
N TYR A 230 0.72 8.26 15.70
CA TYR A 230 0.73 9.64 15.21
C TYR A 230 0.78 9.70 13.69
N SER A 231 0.34 10.83 13.14
CA SER A 231 0.54 11.18 11.73
C SER A 231 1.84 11.94 11.57
N VAL A 232 2.59 11.66 10.50
CA VAL A 232 3.66 12.56 10.03
C VAL A 232 3.03 13.66 9.18
N SER A 233 3.58 14.86 9.21
CA SER A 233 3.10 15.96 8.37
C SER A 233 3.25 15.60 6.88
N ASN A 234 2.45 16.21 6.01
CA ASN A 234 2.59 16.05 4.56
C ASN A 234 3.74 16.93 4.02
N SER A 235 4.94 16.74 4.58
CA SER A 235 6.18 17.42 4.21
C SER A 235 7.23 16.35 3.94
N GLU A 236 7.82 16.38 2.74
CA GLU A 236 8.89 15.47 2.35
C GLU A 236 10.02 15.42 3.39
N LYS A 237 10.46 16.60 3.85
CA LYS A 237 11.52 16.73 4.85
C LYS A 237 11.14 16.08 6.19
N ASP A 238 9.88 16.19 6.61
CA ASP A 238 9.42 15.60 7.87
C ASP A 238 9.27 14.08 7.75
N ILE A 239 8.81 13.58 6.60
CA ILE A 239 8.73 12.14 6.33
C ILE A 239 10.15 11.53 6.30
N MET A 240 11.07 12.13 5.56
CA MET A 240 12.48 11.70 5.54
C MET A 240 13.09 11.72 6.94
N ALA A 241 12.84 12.77 7.72
CA ALA A 241 13.36 12.88 9.08
C ALA A 241 12.74 11.84 10.03
N GLU A 242 11.47 11.48 9.86
CA GLU A 242 10.82 10.44 10.66
C GLU A 242 11.47 9.10 10.38
N ILE A 243 11.65 8.77 9.11
CA ILE A 243 12.27 7.53 8.65
C ILE A 243 13.71 7.45 9.11
N TYR A 244 14.49 8.50 8.90
CA TYR A 244 15.90 8.56 9.28
C TYR A 244 16.12 8.32 10.79
N LYS A 245 15.22 8.86 11.64
CA LYS A 245 15.36 8.77 13.09
C LYS A 245 14.75 7.50 13.69
N ASN A 246 13.62 7.04 13.15
CA ASN A 246 12.78 6.03 13.81
C ASN A 246 12.49 4.81 12.94
N GLY A 247 13.04 4.73 11.72
CA GLY A 247 12.80 3.62 10.81
C GLY A 247 11.53 3.75 9.96
N PRO A 248 11.22 2.70 9.17
CA PRO A 248 10.13 2.69 8.20
C PRO A 248 8.78 3.16 8.75
N VAL A 249 7.96 3.74 7.89
CA VAL A 249 6.61 4.24 8.21
C VAL A 249 5.58 3.59 7.29
N GLU A 250 4.33 3.57 7.73
CA GLU A 250 3.22 3.19 6.87
C GLU A 250 2.66 4.41 6.13
N GLY A 251 2.34 4.23 4.85
CA GLY A 251 1.66 5.24 4.03
C GLY A 251 0.69 4.60 3.05
N ALA A 252 -0.19 5.43 2.48
CA ALA A 252 -1.20 4.98 1.53
C ALA A 252 -1.27 5.93 0.34
N PHE A 253 -1.49 5.38 -0.85
CA PHE A 253 -1.65 6.12 -2.09
C PHE A 253 -2.73 5.47 -2.96
N SER A 254 -3.22 6.21 -3.95
CA SER A 254 -4.22 5.70 -4.90
C SER A 254 -3.54 4.83 -5.97
N VAL A 255 -3.98 3.59 -6.10
CA VAL A 255 -3.52 2.68 -7.15
C VAL A 255 -4.35 2.88 -8.42
N TYR A 256 -3.66 3.13 -9.52
CA TYR A 256 -4.21 3.19 -10.87
C TYR A 256 -3.84 1.93 -11.65
N SER A 257 -4.58 1.63 -12.71
CA SER A 257 -4.37 0.39 -13.48
C SER A 257 -2.98 0.26 -14.10
N ASP A 258 -2.33 1.38 -14.45
CA ASP A 258 -0.96 1.38 -14.98
C ASP A 258 0.07 0.93 -13.94
N PHE A 259 -0.13 1.25 -12.66
CA PHE A 259 0.76 0.83 -11.57
C PHE A 259 0.85 -0.70 -11.43
N LEU A 260 -0.22 -1.43 -11.77
CA LEU A 260 -0.21 -2.91 -11.80
C LEU A 260 0.82 -3.47 -12.80
N LEU A 261 1.30 -2.65 -13.73
CA LEU A 261 2.28 -3.01 -14.75
C LEU A 261 3.69 -2.50 -14.44
N TYR A 262 3.95 -1.90 -13.28
CA TYR A 262 5.27 -1.38 -12.95
C TYR A 262 6.34 -2.47 -12.91
N LYS A 263 7.51 -2.23 -13.53
CA LYS A 263 8.67 -3.14 -13.49
C LYS A 263 9.95 -2.51 -12.94
N SER A 264 10.22 -1.25 -13.29
CA SER A 264 11.42 -0.55 -12.82
C SER A 264 11.34 0.96 -13.08
N GLY A 265 12.19 1.71 -12.39
CA GLY A 265 12.34 3.16 -12.54
C GLY A 265 11.66 3.95 -11.43
N LEU A 266 11.27 5.18 -11.71
CA LEU A 266 10.49 6.01 -10.79
C LEU A 266 9.07 6.11 -11.34
N ASP A 267 8.13 5.42 -10.70
CA ASP A 267 6.73 5.58 -11.07
C ASP A 267 6.25 6.99 -10.73
N ARG A 268 5.68 7.63 -11.75
CA ARG A 268 4.84 8.81 -11.61
C ARG A 268 3.60 8.46 -12.37
N ALA A 269 2.48 8.30 -11.65
CA ALA A 269 1.20 7.97 -12.24
C ALA A 269 1.02 8.72 -13.57
N SER A 270 0.91 7.98 -14.67
CA SER A 270 0.97 8.57 -16.01
C SER A 270 -0.21 9.53 -16.27
N HIS A 271 -1.24 9.42 -15.42
CA HIS A 271 -2.39 10.31 -15.31
C HIS A 271 -2.08 11.72 -14.78
N GLN A 272 -0.94 11.95 -14.11
CA GLN A 272 -0.56 13.29 -13.64
C GLN A 272 -0.32 14.25 -14.83
N TRP A 273 0.08 13.70 -15.99
CA TRP A 273 0.15 14.44 -17.26
C TRP A 273 -1.21 14.64 -17.95
N MET A 274 -2.24 13.90 -17.54
CA MET A 274 -3.62 14.06 -18.03
C MET A 274 -4.43 15.09 -17.22
N ASN A 275 -3.95 15.50 -16.04
CA ASN A 275 -4.59 16.47 -15.15
C ASN A 275 -4.37 17.94 -15.55
N THR A 276 -3.48 18.25 -16.50
CA THR A 276 -3.33 19.62 -17.03
C THR A 276 -4.55 20.09 -17.83
N GLN A 277 -5.59 19.26 -17.98
CA GLN A 277 -6.80 19.53 -18.79
C GLN A 277 -8.14 19.37 -18.03
N GLY A 278 -8.14 19.31 -16.69
CA GLY A 278 -9.33 19.60 -15.86
C GLY A 278 -10.59 18.72 -16.06
N GLY A 279 -10.50 17.40 -15.89
CA GLY A 279 -11.68 16.51 -15.88
C GLY A 279 -11.49 15.26 -15.00
N PRO A 280 -12.56 14.53 -14.63
CA PRO A 280 -12.50 13.38 -13.70
C PRO A 280 -11.55 12.28 -14.18
N CYS A 281 -10.87 11.61 -13.23
CA CYS A 281 -9.87 10.57 -13.49
C CYS A 281 -10.54 9.25 -13.96
N PRO A 282 -10.27 8.76 -15.18
CA PRO A 282 -10.65 7.41 -15.59
C PRO A 282 -9.67 6.41 -14.96
N GLY A 283 -10.18 5.31 -14.39
CA GLY A 283 -9.35 4.14 -14.05
C GLY A 283 -8.81 4.06 -12.62
N SER A 284 -9.26 4.89 -11.67
CA SER A 284 -9.03 4.60 -10.25
C SER A 284 -9.74 3.31 -9.88
N VAL A 285 -9.04 2.37 -9.24
CA VAL A 285 -9.65 1.16 -8.70
C VAL A 285 -10.54 1.54 -7.50
N PRO A 286 -11.88 1.50 -7.60
CA PRO A 286 -12.73 1.98 -6.52
C PRO A 286 -12.77 0.98 -5.37
N THR A 287 -12.54 1.44 -4.13
CA THR A 287 -12.85 0.67 -2.92
C THR A 287 -14.37 0.60 -2.73
N ARG A 288 -14.90 -0.57 -2.37
CA ARG A 288 -16.34 -0.97 -2.40
C ARG A 288 -17.34 -0.07 -1.64
N HIS A 289 -16.89 0.93 -0.88
CA HIS A 289 -17.72 1.80 -0.03
C HIS A 289 -18.08 3.18 -0.59
N ARG A 290 -17.74 3.50 -1.84
CA ARG A 290 -18.27 4.70 -2.50
C ARG A 290 -18.96 4.36 -3.82
N ARG A 291 -20.28 4.56 -3.86
CA ARG A 291 -21.04 4.67 -5.11
C ARG A 291 -20.59 5.95 -5.83
N ASP A 292 -20.20 5.81 -7.08
CA ASP A 292 -20.40 6.72 -8.22
C ASP A 292 -20.29 8.25 -8.04
N ASP A 293 -19.47 8.76 -7.13
CA ASP A 293 -19.07 10.18 -7.15
C ASP A 293 -17.57 10.29 -7.42
N GLY A 294 -17.24 10.75 -8.62
CA GLY A 294 -15.87 10.93 -9.11
C GLY A 294 -15.03 11.72 -8.11
N TRP A 295 -13.91 11.13 -7.70
CA TRP A 295 -12.94 11.84 -6.86
C TRP A 295 -12.24 12.93 -7.68
N PRO A 296 -12.09 14.16 -7.15
CA PRO A 296 -11.13 15.11 -7.69
C PRO A 296 -9.72 14.54 -7.55
N CYS A 297 -8.98 14.55 -8.65
CA CYS A 297 -7.60 14.10 -8.71
C CYS A 297 -6.73 15.15 -8.01
N HIS A 298 -6.48 15.00 -6.71
CA HIS A 298 -5.48 15.84 -6.06
C HIS A 298 -4.09 15.34 -6.44
N PRO A 299 -3.23 16.18 -7.05
CA PRO A 299 -1.82 15.86 -7.18
C PRO A 299 -1.26 15.73 -5.75
N HIS A 300 -0.99 14.50 -5.33
CA HIS A 300 -0.02 14.31 -4.26
C HIS A 300 1.34 14.69 -4.85
N PRO A 301 2.10 15.59 -4.20
CA PRO A 301 3.48 15.81 -4.60
C PRO A 301 4.19 14.46 -4.42
N GLY A 302 4.59 13.87 -5.54
CA GLY A 302 5.53 12.76 -5.50
C GLY A 302 6.77 13.21 -4.75
N LEU A 303 7.32 12.32 -3.92
CA LEU A 303 8.60 12.51 -3.26
C LEU A 303 9.61 13.02 -4.30
N GLY A 304 10.15 14.22 -4.08
CA GLY A 304 11.08 14.86 -4.98
C GLY A 304 12.40 14.10 -5.02
N SER A 305 12.87 13.78 -6.23
CA SER A 305 14.28 13.61 -6.65
C SER A 305 15.32 12.85 -5.80
N GLY A 306 14.98 12.22 -4.69
CA GLY A 306 15.88 11.38 -3.88
C GLY A 306 15.47 9.91 -3.98
N GLU A 307 16.43 9.04 -4.27
CA GLU A 307 16.26 7.58 -4.25
C GLU A 307 16.19 7.07 -2.80
N TRP A 308 15.04 7.29 -2.16
CA TRP A 308 14.66 6.70 -0.86
C TRP A 308 13.86 5.42 -1.15
N HIS A 309 14.54 4.43 -1.73
CA HIS A 309 13.93 3.15 -2.07
C HIS A 309 13.66 2.34 -0.79
N THR A 310 12.46 1.79 -0.67
CA THR A 310 12.04 0.83 0.38
C THR A 310 11.61 1.43 1.73
N LEU A 311 10.72 2.43 1.77
CA LEU A 311 10.40 3.11 3.05
C LEU A 311 8.91 3.36 3.36
N LEU A 312 8.00 2.94 2.48
CA LEU A 312 6.56 2.97 2.74
C LEU A 312 6.05 1.53 2.79
N ALA A 313 5.75 1.06 3.99
CA ALA A 313 5.01 -0.17 4.18
C ALA A 313 3.55 0.14 3.81
N GLY A 314 3.07 -0.35 2.67
CA GLY A 314 1.70 -0.10 2.22
C GLY A 314 1.48 -0.81 0.90
N CYS A 315 0.34 -1.52 0.77
CA CYS A 315 -0.13 -2.19 -0.45
C CYS A 315 1.00 -2.54 -1.44
N GLN A 316 1.99 -3.32 -0.97
CA GLN A 316 3.09 -3.76 -1.81
C GLN A 316 2.51 -4.73 -2.82
N LEU A 317 2.41 -4.31 -4.08
CA LEU A 317 2.30 -5.24 -5.19
C LEU A 317 3.67 -5.89 -5.28
N LEU A 318 3.76 -7.14 -4.84
CA LEU A 318 4.98 -7.95 -4.77
C LEU A 318 5.88 -7.69 -5.98
N GLU A 319 7.02 -7.03 -5.75
CA GLU A 319 8.14 -7.05 -6.69
C GLU A 319 8.94 -8.33 -6.41
N HIS A 320 8.86 -9.28 -7.33
CA HIS A 320 9.77 -10.43 -7.42
C HIS A 320 10.87 -10.16 -8.45
#